data_AF-A0A524D8J0-F1
#
_entry.id   AF-A0A524D8J0-F1
#
_cell.length_a   1.000
_cell.length_b   1.000
_cell.length_c   1.000
_cell.angle_alpha   90.00
_cell.angle_beta   90.00
_cell.angle_gamma   90.00
#
_symmetry.space_group_name_H-M   'P 1'
#
loop_
_entity.id
_entity.type
_entity.pdbx_description
1 polymer ?
#
loop_
_entity_poly.entity_id
_entity_poly.type
_entity_poly.pdbx_seq_one_letter_code
_entity_poly.pdbx_strand_id
1 'polypeptide(L)'
;MIANIRLITQFIGNWITIFVVPLMMIIVGLRVIKEYRDTNQINYVRFIIFFIFIAFTWAIVPTNLSEVPPFNTIIRQELIGFSEEIINPYSIALGLMVSLCLVMIFYINQWKVLELSPLFFYFGLLISFFVTGFNPLFNLLNAVYIYLAAVVGIAFFYITGFRVKDNGSLGLGILFTIALGSLAFGENVIGDIFTVLIAIFGLIFSLGYFAPFKEKEEEM
;
A
#
# COMPACT_ATOMS: atom_id res chain seq x y z
N MET A 1 19.58 -26.09 -9.70
CA MET A 1 19.14 -25.16 -10.76
C MET A 1 18.00 -24.27 -10.26
N ILE A 2 16.88 -24.83 -9.79
CA ILE A 2 15.73 -24.06 -9.25
C ILE A 2 16.12 -23.16 -8.06
N ALA A 3 16.97 -23.66 -7.14
CA ALA A 3 17.44 -22.87 -5.99
C ALA A 3 18.26 -21.63 -6.40
N ASN A 4 19.10 -21.74 -7.43
CA ASN A 4 19.89 -20.61 -7.93
C ASN A 4 19.01 -19.58 -8.65
N ILE A 5 17.98 -20.04 -9.37
CA ILE A 5 17.01 -19.16 -10.03
C ILE A 5 16.25 -18.36 -8.97
N ARG A 6 15.76 -19.02 -7.91
CA ARG A 6 15.06 -18.36 -6.79
C ARG A 6 15.93 -17.30 -6.11
N LEU A 7 17.19 -17.63 -5.79
CA LEU A 7 18.10 -16.66 -5.16
C LEU A 7 18.33 -15.41 -6.03
N ILE A 8 18.45 -15.60 -7.34
CA ILE A 8 18.61 -14.49 -8.29
C ILE A 8 17.32 -13.67 -8.40
N THR A 9 16.15 -14.31 -8.51
CA THR A 9 14.86 -13.62 -8.61
C THR A 9 14.51 -12.85 -7.34
N GLN A 10 14.74 -13.43 -6.17
CA GLN A 10 14.55 -12.77 -4.89
C GLN A 10 15.49 -11.57 -4.74
N PHE A 11 16.79 -11.73 -5.04
CA PHE A 11 17.76 -10.63 -4.96
C PHE A 11 17.38 -9.46 -5.88
N ILE A 12 17.02 -9.76 -7.13
CA ILE A 12 16.58 -8.75 -8.10
C ILE A 12 15.27 -8.09 -7.64
N GLY A 13 14.29 -8.89 -7.22
CA GLY A 13 12.98 -8.39 -6.77
C GLY A 13 13.10 -7.44 -5.58
N ASN A 14 13.92 -7.78 -4.59
CA ASN A 14 14.16 -6.96 -3.41
C ASN A 14 14.86 -5.66 -3.77
N TRP A 15 15.93 -5.67 -4.56
CA TRP A 15 16.61 -4.44 -4.97
C TRP A 15 15.76 -3.54 -5.85
N ILE A 16 15.01 -4.12 -6.81
CA ILE A 16 14.10 -3.36 -7.66
C ILE A 16 13.08 -2.63 -6.78
N THR A 17 12.40 -3.34 -5.87
CA THR A 17 11.37 -2.73 -5.02
C THR A 17 11.93 -1.70 -4.03
N ILE A 18 13.12 -1.93 -3.46
CA ILE A 18 13.81 -0.97 -2.59
C ILE A 18 13.99 0.40 -3.26
N PHE A 19 14.31 0.44 -4.56
CA PHE A 19 14.48 1.70 -5.29
C PHE A 19 13.18 2.21 -5.93
N VAL A 20 12.39 1.30 -6.49
CA VAL A 20 11.21 1.63 -7.29
C VAL A 20 10.07 2.15 -6.40
N VAL A 21 9.84 1.56 -5.23
CA VAL A 21 8.73 1.98 -4.35
C VAL A 21 8.91 3.42 -3.84
N PRO A 22 10.10 3.84 -3.32
CA PRO A 22 10.36 5.25 -3.03
C PRO A 22 10.24 6.15 -4.26
N LEU A 23 10.70 5.69 -5.43
CA LEU A 23 10.59 6.46 -6.66
C LEU A 23 9.12 6.72 -7.02
N MET A 24 8.25 5.71 -6.90
CA MET A 24 6.81 5.86 -7.09
C MET A 24 6.21 6.91 -6.15
N MET A 25 6.58 6.87 -4.86
CA MET A 25 6.16 7.87 -3.87
C MET A 25 6.60 9.30 -4.28
N ILE A 26 7.86 9.46 -4.72
CA ILE A 26 8.37 10.75 -5.18
C ILE A 26 7.61 11.24 -6.42
N ILE A 27 7.38 10.38 -7.41
CA ILE A 27 6.65 10.72 -8.65
C ILE A 27 5.23 11.21 -8.31
N VAL A 28 4.50 10.48 -7.45
CA VAL A 28 3.16 10.88 -7.02
C VAL A 28 3.20 12.20 -6.25
N GLY A 29 4.15 12.37 -5.32
CA GLY A 29 4.30 13.60 -4.54
C GLY A 29 4.58 14.83 -5.41
N LEU A 30 5.47 14.71 -6.39
CA LEU A 30 5.75 15.78 -7.35
C LEU A 30 4.50 16.18 -8.16
N ARG A 31 3.63 15.22 -8.49
CA ARG A 31 2.36 15.51 -9.18
C ARG A 31 1.39 16.26 -8.30
N VAL A 32 1.26 15.87 -7.03
CA VAL A 32 0.43 16.59 -6.05
C VAL A 32 0.89 18.04 -5.92
N ILE A 33 2.21 18.26 -5.77
CA ILE A 33 2.78 19.61 -5.65
C ILE A 33 2.54 20.42 -6.92
N LYS A 34 2.78 19.81 -8.10
CA LYS A 34 2.56 20.47 -9.39
C LYS A 34 1.10 20.89 -9.56
N GLU A 35 0.15 19.99 -9.31
CA GLU A 35 -1.28 20.28 -9.45
C GLU A 35 -1.76 21.35 -8.48
N TYR A 36 -1.29 21.32 -7.23
CA TYR A 36 -1.60 22.37 -6.26
C TYR A 36 -1.10 23.73 -6.75
N ARG A 37 0.13 23.78 -7.30
CA ARG A 37 0.69 25.02 -7.87
C ARG A 37 -0.10 25.51 -9.09
N ASP A 38 -0.59 24.59 -9.90
CA ASP A 38 -1.28 24.92 -11.16
C ASP A 38 -2.76 25.32 -10.91
N THR A 39 -3.41 24.79 -9.87
CA THR A 39 -4.85 25.00 -9.59
C THR A 39 -5.16 25.81 -8.33
N ASN A 40 -4.18 26.03 -7.45
CA ASN A 40 -4.35 26.55 -6.08
C ASN A 40 -5.35 25.76 -5.22
N GLN A 41 -5.67 24.52 -5.59
CA GLN A 41 -6.58 23.65 -4.87
C GLN A 41 -5.93 22.28 -4.61
N ILE A 42 -6.23 21.67 -3.46
CA ILE A 42 -5.72 20.34 -3.12
C ILE A 42 -6.67 19.29 -3.71
N ASN A 43 -6.16 18.46 -4.60
CA ASN A 43 -6.85 17.25 -5.04
C ASN A 43 -6.72 16.18 -3.95
N TYR A 44 -7.75 16.04 -3.12
CA TYR A 44 -7.77 15.12 -1.98
C TYR A 44 -7.53 13.66 -2.38
N VAL A 45 -8.02 13.21 -3.54
CA VAL A 45 -7.77 11.83 -4.01
C VAL A 45 -6.28 11.60 -4.21
N ARG A 46 -5.61 12.48 -4.98
CA ARG A 46 -4.17 12.34 -5.24
C ARG A 46 -3.33 12.56 -3.98
N PHE A 47 -3.79 13.41 -3.08
CA PHE A 47 -3.16 13.58 -1.76
C PHE A 47 -3.26 12.30 -0.93
N ILE A 48 -4.42 11.65 -0.85
CA ILE A 48 -4.58 10.36 -0.15
C ILE A 48 -3.73 9.28 -0.80
N ILE A 49 -3.70 9.20 -2.14
CA ILE A 49 -2.80 8.28 -2.87
C ILE A 49 -1.35 8.52 -2.45
N PHE A 50 -0.88 9.77 -2.39
CA PHE A 50 0.48 10.07 -1.94
C PHE A 50 0.79 9.49 -0.55
N PHE A 51 -0.12 9.63 0.43
CA PHE A 51 0.05 9.04 1.76
C PHE A 51 0.00 7.50 1.75
N ILE A 52 -0.82 6.90 0.89
CA ILE A 52 -0.81 5.45 0.67
C ILE A 52 0.58 5.00 0.21
N PHE A 53 1.21 5.73 -0.72
CA PHE A 53 2.57 5.41 -1.19
C PHE A 53 3.65 5.66 -0.14
N ILE A 54 3.49 6.65 0.74
CA ILE A 54 4.37 6.83 1.91
C ILE A 54 4.28 5.60 2.81
N ALA A 55 3.06 5.19 3.19
CA ALA A 55 2.83 4.03 4.04
C ALA A 55 3.37 2.75 3.39
N PHE A 56 3.15 2.59 2.08
CA PHE A 56 3.66 1.46 1.32
C PHE A 56 5.19 1.43 1.28
N THR A 57 5.84 2.59 1.08
CA THR A 57 7.31 2.71 1.14
C THR A 57 7.84 2.33 2.51
N TRP A 58 7.19 2.81 3.57
CA TRP A 58 7.56 2.50 4.95
C TRP A 58 7.39 1.01 5.28
N ALA A 59 6.39 0.33 4.72
CA ALA A 59 6.22 -1.10 4.89
C ALA A 59 7.25 -1.92 4.11
N ILE A 60 7.45 -1.62 2.82
CA ILE A 60 8.19 -2.48 1.89
C ILE A 60 9.70 -2.30 1.99
N VAL A 61 10.21 -1.08 2.08
CA VAL A 61 11.66 -0.83 2.01
C VAL A 61 12.42 -1.48 3.17
N PRO A 62 12.02 -1.31 4.45
CA PRO A 62 12.70 -1.96 5.56
C PRO A 62 12.59 -3.49 5.49
N THR A 63 11.43 -4.01 5.07
CA THR A 63 11.19 -5.45 4.91
C THR A 63 12.16 -6.03 3.88
N ASN A 64 12.24 -5.45 2.69
CA ASN A 64 13.09 -5.97 1.62
C ASN A 64 14.58 -5.73 1.89
N LEU A 65 14.95 -4.63 2.57
CA LEU A 65 16.33 -4.42 3.03
C LEU A 65 16.79 -5.51 4.00
N SER A 66 15.89 -6.00 4.87
CA SER A 66 16.24 -7.03 5.85
C SER A 66 16.54 -8.40 5.24
N GLU A 67 16.11 -8.63 4.00
CA GLU A 67 16.41 -9.85 3.26
C GLU A 67 17.75 -9.76 2.50
N VAL A 68 18.41 -8.60 2.52
CA VAL A 68 19.64 -8.33 1.75
C VAL A 68 20.85 -8.16 2.69
N PRO A 69 21.96 -8.90 2.49
CA PRO A 69 23.20 -8.67 3.24
C PRO A 69 23.86 -7.31 2.91
N PRO A 70 24.49 -6.62 3.88
CA PRO A 70 24.64 -6.98 5.30
C PRO A 70 23.46 -6.52 6.19
N PHE A 71 22.44 -5.87 5.61
CA PHE A 71 21.34 -5.25 6.35
C PHE A 71 20.49 -6.26 7.12
N ASN A 72 20.46 -7.51 6.70
CA ASN A 72 19.83 -8.64 7.41
C ASN A 72 20.34 -8.85 8.86
N THR A 73 21.54 -8.36 9.19
CA THR A 73 22.09 -8.41 10.55
C THR A 73 21.80 -7.16 11.38
N ILE A 74 21.38 -6.07 10.72
CA ILE A 74 21.15 -4.76 11.34
C ILE A 74 19.66 -4.56 11.62
N ILE A 75 18.80 -4.96 10.68
CA ILE A 75 17.34 -4.83 10.80
C ILE A 75 16.82 -6.05 11.56
N ARG A 76 16.43 -5.84 12.82
CA ARG A 76 15.85 -6.90 13.67
C ARG A 76 14.45 -7.26 13.21
N GLN A 77 14.10 -8.55 13.28
CA GLN A 77 12.76 -9.07 12.96
C GLN A 77 11.63 -8.44 13.82
N GLU A 78 11.94 -7.85 14.96
CA GLU A 78 10.95 -7.12 15.77
C GLU A 78 10.44 -5.84 15.08
N LEU A 79 11.17 -5.31 14.10
CA LEU A 79 10.84 -4.07 13.37
C LEU A 79 10.07 -4.31 12.07
N ILE A 80 10.04 -5.56 11.58
CA ILE A 80 9.64 -5.95 10.23
C ILE A 80 8.90 -7.30 10.24
N GLY A 81 7.99 -7.53 9.30
CA GLY A 81 7.19 -8.76 9.26
C GLY A 81 5.93 -8.68 10.12
N PHE A 82 5.03 -9.65 9.96
CA PHE A 82 3.74 -9.66 10.64
C PHE A 82 3.85 -10.60 11.85
N SER A 83 4.01 -10.03 13.06
CA SER A 83 3.88 -10.77 14.31
C SER A 83 2.48 -10.57 14.87
N GLU A 84 1.77 -11.66 15.17
CA GLU A 84 0.51 -11.59 15.91
C GLU A 84 0.73 -11.15 17.37
N GLU A 85 1.98 -11.11 17.83
CA GLU A 85 2.34 -10.83 19.22
C GLU A 85 2.80 -9.39 19.45
N ILE A 86 3.12 -8.63 18.38
CA ILE A 86 3.69 -7.28 18.49
C ILE A 86 3.16 -6.36 17.39
N ILE A 87 2.61 -5.19 17.77
CA ILE A 87 2.43 -4.07 16.84
C ILE A 87 3.79 -3.44 16.56
N ASN A 88 4.36 -3.76 15.39
CA ASN A 88 5.63 -3.23 14.92
C ASN A 88 5.43 -2.16 13.82
N PRO A 89 6.49 -1.41 13.43
CA PRO A 89 6.41 -0.38 12.40
C PRO A 89 5.81 -0.87 11.07
N TYR A 90 6.06 -2.12 10.69
CA TYR A 90 5.46 -2.75 9.51
C TYR A 90 3.93 -2.85 9.62
N SER A 91 3.42 -3.37 10.74
CA SER A 91 1.97 -3.46 10.99
C SER A 91 1.31 -2.08 11.08
N ILE A 92 2.03 -1.07 11.59
CA ILE A 92 1.59 0.33 11.60
C ILE A 92 1.43 0.87 10.19
N ALA A 93 2.45 0.67 9.35
CA ALA A 93 2.44 1.09 7.96
C ALA A 93 1.31 0.41 7.17
N LEU A 94 1.11 -0.90 7.36
CA LEU A 94 0.00 -1.63 6.73
C LEU A 94 -1.37 -1.14 7.19
N GLY A 95 -1.56 -0.92 8.49
CA GLY A 95 -2.81 -0.42 9.04
C GLY A 95 -3.15 1.00 8.57
N LEU A 96 -2.15 1.88 8.47
CA LEU A 96 -2.31 3.19 7.84
C LEU A 96 -2.69 3.07 6.36
N MET A 97 -2.00 2.19 5.63
CA MET A 97 -2.24 1.97 4.21
C MET A 97 -3.68 1.52 3.95
N VAL A 98 -4.18 0.47 4.63
CA VAL A 98 -5.56 -0.01 4.45
C VAL A 98 -6.59 0.99 4.92
N SER A 99 -6.31 1.75 5.99
CA SER A 99 -7.22 2.80 6.48
C SER A 99 -7.36 3.94 5.47
N LEU A 100 -6.24 4.41 4.90
CA LEU A 100 -6.23 5.42 3.85
C LEU A 100 -6.93 4.94 2.57
N CYS A 101 -6.81 3.65 2.25
CA CYS A 101 -7.54 3.05 1.13
C CYS A 101 -9.06 3.15 1.34
N LEU A 102 -9.55 2.78 2.52
CA LEU A 102 -10.97 2.90 2.85
C LEU A 102 -11.44 4.36 2.87
N VAL A 103 -10.62 5.29 3.39
CA VAL A 103 -10.90 6.73 3.33
C VAL A 103 -11.07 7.19 1.89
N MET A 104 -10.15 6.79 0.99
CA MET A 104 -10.24 7.14 -0.42
C MET A 104 -11.53 6.62 -1.06
N ILE A 105 -11.90 5.37 -0.77
CA ILE A 105 -13.15 4.76 -1.27
C ILE A 105 -14.36 5.53 -0.76
N PHE A 106 -14.42 5.85 0.52
CA PHE A 106 -15.53 6.57 1.13
C PHE A 106 -15.64 7.99 0.59
N TYR A 107 -14.50 8.67 0.40
CA TYR A 107 -14.44 9.98 -0.23
C TYR A 107 -14.98 9.95 -1.67
N ILE A 108 -14.51 9.03 -2.52
CA ILE A 108 -14.94 8.91 -3.91
C ILE A 108 -16.44 8.57 -4.01
N ASN A 109 -16.94 7.71 -3.11
CA ASN A 109 -18.37 7.36 -3.05
C ASN A 109 -19.23 8.40 -2.33
N GLN A 110 -18.66 9.54 -1.89
CA GLN A 110 -19.36 10.63 -1.19
C GLN A 110 -20.02 10.20 0.13
N TRP A 111 -19.46 9.21 0.82
CA TRP A 111 -19.92 8.75 2.13
C TRP A 111 -19.36 9.61 3.26
N LYS A 112 -19.72 10.89 3.27
CA LYS A 112 -19.16 11.93 4.16
C LYS A 112 -19.15 11.56 5.64
N VAL A 113 -20.19 10.86 6.12
CA VAL A 113 -20.31 10.43 7.52
C VAL A 113 -19.22 9.42 7.92
N LEU A 114 -18.77 8.60 6.97
CA LEU A 114 -17.80 7.53 7.21
C LEU A 114 -16.38 7.88 6.78
N GLU A 115 -16.17 8.99 6.07
CA GLU A 115 -14.93 9.32 5.36
C GLU A 115 -13.65 9.12 6.19
N LEU A 116 -13.60 9.70 7.40
CA LEU A 116 -12.44 9.59 8.30
C LEU A 116 -12.55 8.43 9.30
N SER A 117 -13.67 7.70 9.31
CA SER A 117 -13.90 6.63 10.28
C SER A 117 -12.82 5.55 10.28
N PRO A 118 -12.26 5.08 9.14
CA PRO A 118 -11.19 4.09 9.15
C PRO A 118 -9.95 4.57 9.91
N LEU A 119 -9.55 5.83 9.71
CA LEU A 119 -8.43 6.43 10.44
C LEU A 119 -8.73 6.56 11.92
N PHE A 120 -9.94 7.01 12.29
CA PHE A 120 -10.34 7.11 13.70
C PHE A 120 -10.33 5.74 14.40
N PHE A 121 -10.86 4.70 13.76
CA PHE A 121 -10.82 3.34 14.31
C PHE A 121 -9.38 2.84 14.46
N TYR A 122 -8.55 3.05 13.46
CA TYR A 122 -7.16 2.60 13.47
C TYR A 122 -6.31 3.33 14.52
N PHE A 123 -6.37 4.65 14.58
CA PHE A 123 -5.70 5.43 15.63
C PHE A 123 -6.26 5.12 17.02
N GLY A 124 -7.56 4.86 17.14
CA GLY A 124 -8.17 4.40 18.38
C GLY A 124 -7.59 3.07 18.87
N LEU A 125 -7.38 2.11 17.96
CA LEU A 125 -6.69 0.85 18.26
C LEU A 125 -5.25 1.09 18.72
N LEU A 126 -4.47 1.92 18.02
CA LEU A 126 -3.09 2.23 18.38
C LEU A 126 -2.99 2.92 19.75
N ILE A 127 -3.80 3.94 20.00
CA ILE A 127 -3.81 4.64 21.30
C ILE A 127 -4.19 3.67 22.41
N SER A 128 -5.22 2.84 22.20
CA SER A 128 -5.65 1.85 23.19
C SER A 128 -4.55 0.84 23.49
N PHE A 129 -3.81 0.39 22.48
CA PHE A 129 -2.66 -0.49 22.65
C PHE A 129 -1.56 0.12 23.53
N PHE A 130 -1.19 1.39 23.29
CA PHE A 130 -0.19 2.08 24.11
C PHE A 130 -0.66 2.33 25.55
N VAL A 131 -1.94 2.62 25.76
CA VAL A 131 -2.50 2.91 27.09
C VAL A 131 -2.68 1.64 27.93
N THR A 132 -3.02 0.51 27.31
CA THR A 132 -3.35 -0.74 28.02
C THR A 132 -2.16 -1.66 28.25
N GLY A 133 -0.94 -1.22 27.91
CA GLY A 133 0.29 -1.94 28.18
C GLY A 133 0.47 -3.18 27.30
N PHE A 134 0.23 -3.06 26.00
CA PHE A 134 0.55 -4.12 25.02
C PHE A 134 -0.29 -5.40 25.19
N ASN A 135 -1.58 -5.26 25.51
CA ASN A 135 -2.46 -6.42 25.68
C ASN A 135 -2.58 -7.22 24.36
N PRO A 136 -2.35 -8.56 24.38
CA PRO A 136 -2.41 -9.42 23.20
C PRO A 136 -3.72 -9.33 22.41
N LEU A 137 -4.84 -9.00 23.07
CA LEU A 137 -6.12 -8.80 22.41
C LEU A 137 -6.05 -7.68 21.35
N PHE A 138 -5.32 -6.60 21.61
CA PHE A 138 -5.18 -5.50 20.64
C PHE A 138 -4.30 -5.87 19.45
N ASN A 139 -3.32 -6.77 19.64
CA ASN A 139 -2.53 -7.30 18.52
C ASN A 139 -3.43 -8.11 17.58
N LEU A 140 -4.26 -8.99 18.15
CA LEU A 140 -5.23 -9.77 17.39
C LEU A 140 -6.23 -8.86 16.66
N LEU A 141 -6.78 -7.85 17.36
CA LEU A 141 -7.70 -6.90 16.74
C LEU A 141 -7.05 -6.09 15.61
N ASN A 142 -5.79 -5.70 15.76
CA ASN A 142 -5.02 -5.01 14.72
C ASN A 142 -4.81 -5.90 13.48
N ALA A 143 -4.39 -7.15 13.69
CA ALA A 143 -4.24 -8.12 12.60
C ALA A 143 -5.57 -8.35 11.87
N VAL A 144 -6.65 -8.62 12.61
CA VAL A 144 -8.01 -8.81 12.06
C VAL A 144 -8.46 -7.58 11.27
N TYR A 145 -8.24 -6.38 11.82
CA TYR A 145 -8.56 -5.14 11.13
C TYR A 145 -7.80 -5.03 9.81
N ILE A 146 -6.49 -5.25 9.80
CA ILE A 146 -5.66 -5.14 8.59
C ILE A 146 -6.14 -6.12 7.51
N TYR A 147 -6.38 -7.38 7.85
CA TYR A 147 -6.82 -8.39 6.87
C TYR A 147 -8.22 -8.09 6.32
N LEU A 148 -9.19 -7.80 7.18
CA LEU A 148 -10.54 -7.49 6.74
C LEU A 148 -10.55 -6.21 5.91
N ALA A 149 -9.88 -5.15 6.37
CA ALA A 149 -9.79 -3.88 5.63
C ALA A 149 -9.07 -4.03 4.29
N ALA A 150 -8.04 -4.88 4.20
CA ALA A 150 -7.35 -5.16 2.94
C ALA A 150 -8.29 -5.84 1.92
N VAL A 151 -8.97 -6.92 2.32
CA VAL A 151 -9.89 -7.65 1.44
C VAL A 151 -11.07 -6.77 1.01
N VAL A 152 -11.69 -6.10 1.99
CA VAL A 152 -12.80 -5.17 1.75
C VAL A 152 -12.33 -4.01 0.86
N GLY A 153 -11.18 -3.41 1.16
CA GLY A 153 -10.60 -2.31 0.39
C GLY A 153 -10.35 -2.69 -1.08
N ILE A 154 -9.75 -3.85 -1.34
CA ILE A 154 -9.53 -4.34 -2.71
C ILE A 154 -10.86 -4.51 -3.45
N ALA A 155 -11.86 -5.16 -2.83
CA ALA A 155 -13.16 -5.36 -3.44
C ALA A 155 -13.83 -4.02 -3.78
N PHE A 156 -13.82 -3.07 -2.84
CA PHE A 156 -14.39 -1.74 -3.05
C PHE A 156 -13.60 -0.89 -4.04
N PHE A 157 -12.29 -1.07 -4.19
CA PHE A 157 -11.53 -0.39 -5.24
C PHE A 157 -11.95 -0.84 -6.63
N TYR A 158 -12.14 -2.14 -6.84
CA TYR A 158 -12.67 -2.62 -8.12
C TYR A 158 -14.09 -2.09 -8.37
N ILE A 159 -14.98 -2.21 -7.39
CA ILE A 159 -16.36 -1.71 -7.51
C ILE A 159 -16.37 -0.21 -7.83
N THR A 160 -15.60 0.58 -7.08
CA THR A 160 -15.51 2.04 -7.25
C THR A 160 -14.89 2.40 -8.58
N GLY A 161 -13.79 1.75 -8.95
CA GLY A 161 -13.10 1.93 -10.22
C GLY A 161 -14.02 1.69 -11.41
N PHE A 162 -14.77 0.58 -11.43
CA PHE A 162 -15.72 0.30 -12.52
C PHE A 162 -16.95 1.22 -12.48
N ARG A 163 -17.53 1.48 -11.31
CA ARG A 163 -18.77 2.27 -11.17
C ARG A 163 -18.56 3.74 -11.52
N VAL A 164 -17.49 4.34 -11.01
CA VAL A 164 -17.20 5.77 -11.15
C VAL A 164 -16.25 6.04 -12.33
N LYS A 165 -15.72 4.98 -12.97
CA LYS A 165 -14.69 5.05 -14.02
C LYS A 165 -13.42 5.77 -13.55
N ASP A 166 -13.07 5.58 -12.28
CA ASP A 166 -11.89 6.18 -11.68
C ASP A 166 -10.65 5.31 -11.89
N ASN A 167 -9.70 5.82 -12.69
CA ASN A 167 -8.45 5.14 -12.98
C ASN A 167 -7.57 4.97 -11.72
N GLY A 168 -7.67 5.90 -10.76
CA GLY A 168 -6.91 5.87 -9.50
C GLY A 168 -7.28 4.67 -8.63
N SER A 169 -8.56 4.51 -8.34
CA SER A 169 -9.14 3.40 -7.57
C SER A 169 -8.86 2.06 -8.23
N LEU A 170 -9.09 1.95 -9.54
CA LEU A 170 -8.85 0.70 -10.26
C LEU A 170 -7.36 0.32 -10.24
N GLY A 171 -6.47 1.30 -10.42
CA GLY A 171 -5.03 1.07 -10.37
C GLY A 171 -4.57 0.64 -8.98
N LEU A 172 -5.03 1.28 -7.92
CA LEU A 172 -4.75 0.84 -6.55
C LEU A 172 -5.32 -0.55 -6.24
N GLY A 173 -6.52 -0.87 -6.73
CA GLY A 173 -7.10 -2.22 -6.60
C GLY A 173 -6.22 -3.30 -7.23
N ILE A 174 -5.69 -3.06 -8.43
CA ILE A 174 -4.76 -3.97 -9.11
C ILE A 174 -3.44 -4.06 -8.34
N LEU A 175 -2.84 -2.92 -7.96
CA LEU A 175 -1.58 -2.88 -7.22
C LEU A 175 -1.67 -3.69 -5.92
N PHE A 176 -2.75 -3.51 -5.14
CA PHE A 176 -2.94 -4.24 -3.89
C PHE A 176 -3.31 -5.71 -4.09
N THR A 177 -3.96 -6.06 -5.18
CA THR A 177 -4.20 -7.47 -5.53
C THR A 177 -2.87 -8.18 -5.83
N ILE A 178 -1.97 -7.53 -6.57
CA ILE A 178 -0.63 -8.05 -6.84
C ILE A 178 0.17 -8.15 -5.54
N ALA A 179 0.10 -7.14 -4.67
CA ALA A 179 0.77 -7.14 -3.37
C ALA A 179 0.26 -8.26 -2.44
N LEU A 180 -1.07 -8.46 -2.38
CA LEU A 180 -1.67 -9.56 -1.62
C LEU A 180 -1.26 -10.92 -2.21
N GLY A 181 -1.16 -11.03 -3.53
CA GLY A 181 -0.63 -12.20 -4.22
C GLY A 181 0.81 -12.53 -3.79
N SER A 182 1.71 -11.54 -3.76
CA SER A 182 3.08 -11.71 -3.27
C SER A 182 3.10 -12.31 -1.85
N LEU A 183 2.27 -11.78 -0.94
CA LEU A 183 2.14 -12.31 0.42
C LEU A 183 1.57 -13.73 0.47
N ALA A 184 0.54 -14.03 -0.34
CA ALA A 184 -0.12 -15.34 -0.34
C ALA A 184 0.75 -16.47 -0.92
N PHE A 185 1.57 -16.17 -1.93
CA PHE A 185 2.48 -17.15 -2.53
C PHE A 185 3.83 -17.27 -1.80
N GLY A 186 4.13 -16.32 -0.89
CA GLY A 186 5.27 -16.36 0.02
C GLY A 186 6.62 -16.47 -0.69
N GLU A 187 7.58 -17.12 -0.05
CA GLU A 187 8.96 -17.27 -0.54
C GLU A 187 9.10 -18.33 -1.66
N ASN A 188 8.35 -18.17 -2.74
CA ASN A 188 8.41 -19.01 -3.92
C ASN A 188 8.68 -18.16 -5.16
N VAL A 189 9.12 -18.78 -6.25
CA VAL A 189 9.36 -18.10 -7.55
C VAL A 189 8.14 -17.30 -8.01
N ILE A 190 6.93 -17.80 -7.71
CA ILE A 190 5.68 -17.10 -8.00
C ILE A 190 5.58 -15.81 -7.18
N GLY A 191 5.87 -15.85 -5.88
CA GLY A 191 5.90 -14.67 -5.01
C GLY A 191 6.92 -13.63 -5.49
N ASP A 192 8.11 -14.06 -5.90
CA ASP A 192 9.14 -13.19 -6.49
C ASP A 192 8.63 -12.48 -7.75
N ILE A 193 7.92 -13.20 -8.63
CA ILE A 193 7.29 -12.63 -9.83
C ILE A 193 6.27 -11.57 -9.43
N PHE A 194 5.41 -11.83 -8.45
CA PHE A 194 4.47 -10.83 -7.94
C PHE A 194 5.21 -9.59 -7.39
N THR A 195 6.30 -9.77 -6.66
CA THR A 195 7.13 -8.66 -6.15
C THR A 195 7.69 -7.79 -7.27
N VAL A 196 8.15 -8.40 -8.37
CA VAL A 196 8.58 -7.65 -9.57
C VAL A 196 7.40 -6.95 -10.24
N LEU A 197 6.25 -7.60 -10.34
CA LEU A 197 5.03 -7.01 -10.91
C LEU A 197 4.53 -5.80 -10.12
N ILE A 198 4.67 -5.81 -8.79
CA ILE A 198 4.38 -4.63 -7.94
C ILE A 198 5.19 -3.43 -8.41
N ALA A 199 6.50 -3.61 -8.63
CA ALA A 199 7.38 -2.53 -9.07
C ALA A 199 7.03 -2.04 -10.48
N ILE A 200 6.84 -2.96 -11.43
CA ILE A 200 6.51 -2.61 -12.83
C ILE A 200 5.17 -1.89 -12.90
N PHE A 201 4.12 -2.50 -12.35
CA PHE A 201 2.78 -1.92 -12.40
C PHE A 201 2.70 -0.63 -11.59
N GLY A 202 3.33 -0.60 -10.41
CA GLY A 202 3.44 0.57 -9.57
C GLY A 202 4.09 1.78 -10.28
N LEU A 203 5.13 1.55 -11.08
CA LEU A 203 5.73 2.59 -11.92
C LEU A 203 4.75 3.08 -12.99
N ILE A 204 4.12 2.18 -13.75
CA ILE A 204 3.13 2.54 -14.78
C ILE A 204 2.00 3.38 -14.18
N PHE A 205 1.49 2.96 -13.02
CA PHE A 205 0.45 3.67 -12.30
C PHE A 205 0.91 5.04 -11.78
N SER A 206 2.06 5.11 -11.10
CA SER A 206 2.59 6.38 -10.56
C SER A 206 2.92 7.39 -11.68
N LEU A 207 3.35 6.91 -12.85
CA LEU A 207 3.54 7.71 -14.07
C LEU A 207 2.22 8.06 -14.77
N GLY A 208 1.06 7.62 -14.28
CA GLY A 208 -0.25 7.96 -14.85
C GLY A 208 -0.45 7.43 -16.27
N TYR A 209 0.33 6.45 -16.69
CA TYR A 209 0.11 5.75 -17.97
C TYR A 209 -1.04 4.74 -17.86
N PHE A 210 -1.45 4.39 -16.64
CA PHE A 210 -2.62 3.58 -16.39
C PHE A 210 -3.91 4.41 -16.53
N ALA A 211 -4.52 4.38 -17.71
CA ALA A 211 -5.78 5.06 -18.02
C ALA A 211 -6.77 4.14 -18.78
N PRO A 212 -7.28 3.07 -18.13
CA PRO A 212 -8.23 2.14 -18.76
C PRO A 212 -9.56 2.80 -19.14
N PHE A 213 -9.99 3.82 -18.40
CA PHE A 213 -11.11 4.66 -18.78
C PHE A 213 -10.57 5.91 -19.46
N LYS A 214 -10.87 6.04 -20.77
CA LYS A 214 -10.61 7.29 -21.50
C LYS A 214 -11.50 8.39 -20.90
N GLU A 215 -10.92 9.56 -20.67
CA GLU A 215 -11.72 10.77 -20.51
C GLU A 215 -12.59 10.87 -21.77
N LYS A 216 -13.92 11.02 -21.58
CA LYS A 216 -14.75 11.38 -22.72
C LYS A 216 -14.21 12.73 -23.18
N GLU A 217 -13.67 12.79 -24.39
CA GLU A 217 -13.58 14.05 -25.11
C GLU A 217 -15.00 14.62 -25.04
N GLU A 218 -15.18 15.68 -24.26
CA GLU A 218 -16.33 16.55 -24.43
C GLU A 218 -16.26 16.98 -25.89
N GLU A 219 -17.22 16.50 -26.69
CA GLU A 219 -17.52 17.06 -28.00
C GLU A 219 -17.76 18.56 -27.78
N MET A 220 -16.71 19.37 -27.96
CA MET A 220 -16.80 20.81 -28.12
C MET A 220 -17.29 21.13 -29.52
#